data_AF-A0A2R6IDC6-F1
#
_entry.id   AF-A0A2R6IDC6-F1
#
_cell.length_a   1.000
_cell.length_b   1.000
_cell.length_c   1.000
_cell.angle_alpha   90.00
_cell.angle_beta   90.00
_cell.angle_gamma   90.00
#
_symmetry.space_group_name_H-M   'P 1'
#
loop_
_entity.id
_entity.type
_entity.pdbx_description
1 polymer ?
#
loop_
_entity_poly.entity_id
_entity_poly.type
_entity_poly.pdbx_seq_one_letter_code
_entity_poly.pdbx_strand_id
1 'polypeptide(L)'
;MAAGNQSIVDAVRVDLRKFHETWMELVFPRQRGSQHSVLGKWQPETPREKVTYNGWSAIGVLVVGVLYPLALAGVIVRFHARRIEFSIERIGAIGVFLFAVLFWGGLAALVHFQLDFPADEANAIVAASVVAILATGLALVFRAVDGRPVTVLFSYPLGMTAIFLPPVVAALLSDQLAQFSIAYSERIAVLIQDDVLARVGLEDYFVRNFDRDGGAYVIMWVVISVPLGWLLGIMVTLADFLRPKEADGEE
;
A
#
# COMPACT_ATOMS: atom_id res chain seq x y z
N MET A 1 -0.35 1.78 -39.87
CA MET A 1 0.60 1.97 -38.76
C MET A 1 0.63 3.45 -38.39
N ALA A 2 -0.01 3.85 -37.28
CA ALA A 2 0.01 5.25 -36.78
C ALA A 2 -0.28 5.27 -35.27
N ALA A 3 0.60 4.66 -34.47
CA ALA A 3 0.57 4.71 -33.01
C ALA A 3 1.89 5.28 -32.52
N GLY A 4 2.12 6.58 -32.72
CA GLY A 4 3.44 7.15 -32.50
C GLY A 4 3.52 8.61 -32.08
N ASN A 5 2.43 9.33 -31.85
CA ASN A 5 2.54 10.76 -31.49
C ASN A 5 1.39 11.32 -30.64
N GLN A 6 0.88 10.57 -29.67
CA GLN A 6 0.14 11.21 -28.58
C GLN A 6 1.16 11.89 -27.67
N SER A 7 1.10 13.22 -27.58
CA SER A 7 1.92 13.97 -26.64
C SER A 7 1.65 13.48 -25.22
N ILE A 8 2.69 13.44 -24.36
CA ILE A 8 2.54 13.12 -22.92
C ILE A 8 1.43 13.99 -22.31
N VAL A 9 1.31 15.24 -22.75
CA VAL A 9 0.28 16.19 -22.32
C VAL A 9 -1.12 15.69 -22.68
N ASP A 10 -1.31 15.11 -23.86
CA ASP A 10 -2.61 14.58 -24.28
C ASP A 10 -2.99 13.35 -23.46
N ALA A 11 -2.04 12.46 -23.17
CA ALA A 11 -2.26 11.31 -22.30
C ALA A 11 -2.65 11.74 -20.88
N VAL A 12 -1.90 12.68 -20.28
CA VAL A 12 -2.21 13.26 -18.96
C VAL A 12 -3.60 13.90 -18.97
N ARG A 13 -3.95 14.65 -20.03
CA ARG A 13 -5.26 15.29 -20.15
C ARG A 13 -6.41 14.28 -20.23
N VAL A 14 -6.20 13.16 -20.92
CA VAL A 14 -7.19 12.07 -20.99
C VAL A 14 -7.37 11.43 -19.61
N ASP A 15 -6.29 11.15 -18.89
CA ASP A 15 -6.33 10.55 -17.56
C ASP A 15 -7.04 11.45 -16.54
N LEU A 16 -6.68 12.74 -16.50
CA LEU A 16 -7.32 13.73 -15.63
C LEU A 16 -8.82 13.87 -15.92
N ARG A 17 -9.19 13.87 -17.20
CA ARG A 17 -10.60 13.90 -17.62
C ARG A 17 -11.33 12.65 -17.13
N LYS A 18 -10.76 11.46 -17.33
CA LYS A 18 -11.35 10.19 -16.89
C LYS A 18 -11.60 10.16 -15.39
N PHE A 19 -10.63 10.63 -14.60
CA PHE A 19 -10.78 10.76 -13.15
C PHE A 19 -11.89 11.74 -12.77
N HIS A 20 -11.88 12.94 -13.35
CA HIS A 20 -12.87 13.96 -13.03
C HIS A 20 -14.29 13.54 -13.45
N GLU A 21 -14.46 12.94 -14.63
CA GLU A 21 -15.75 12.42 -15.08
C GLU A 21 -16.25 11.29 -14.17
N THR A 22 -15.36 10.42 -13.69
CA THR A 22 -15.72 9.35 -12.75
C THR A 22 -16.14 9.91 -11.39
N TRP A 23 -15.46 10.95 -10.91
CA TRP A 23 -15.87 11.68 -9.71
C TRP A 23 -17.25 12.34 -9.86
N MET A 24 -17.47 13.01 -10.99
CA MET A 24 -18.75 13.66 -11.27
C MET A 24 -19.89 12.65 -11.40
N GLU A 25 -19.60 11.46 -11.93
CA GLU A 25 -20.57 10.37 -12.11
C GLU A 25 -21.12 9.80 -10.80
N LEU A 26 -20.42 9.97 -9.67
CA LEU A 26 -20.88 9.53 -8.35
C LEU A 26 -22.19 10.22 -7.91
N VAL A 27 -22.41 11.45 -8.37
CA VAL A 27 -23.57 12.27 -7.99
C VAL A 27 -24.42 12.64 -9.21
N PHE A 28 -23.79 12.90 -10.35
CA PHE A 28 -24.46 13.31 -11.58
C PHE A 28 -24.33 12.23 -12.64
N PRO A 29 -25.42 11.61 -13.10
CA PRO A 29 -25.32 10.51 -14.05
C PRO A 29 -24.79 10.96 -15.42
N ARG A 30 -24.30 10.02 -16.24
CA ARG A 30 -23.90 10.25 -17.66
C ARG A 30 -22.72 11.21 -17.85
N GLN A 31 -21.77 11.23 -16.92
CA GLN A 31 -20.59 12.09 -17.03
C GLN A 31 -19.44 11.43 -17.81
N ARG A 32 -19.25 10.12 -17.63
CA ARG A 32 -18.23 9.32 -18.32
C ARG A 32 -18.78 8.65 -19.58
N GLY A 33 -17.97 8.55 -20.64
CA GLY A 33 -18.30 7.76 -21.85
C GLY A 33 -19.47 8.29 -22.69
N SER A 34 -20.08 9.40 -22.29
CA SER A 34 -21.28 9.99 -22.90
C SER A 34 -21.04 10.71 -24.23
N GLN A 35 -19.80 10.76 -24.72
CA GLN A 35 -19.47 11.29 -26.06
C GLN A 35 -20.11 10.46 -27.19
N HIS A 36 -20.41 9.18 -26.93
CA HIS A 36 -21.07 8.28 -27.89
C HIS A 36 -22.52 7.95 -27.47
N SER A 37 -23.06 8.65 -26.46
CA SER A 37 -24.43 8.46 -26.00
C SER A 37 -25.39 9.39 -26.73
N VAL A 38 -26.50 8.84 -27.23
CA VAL A 38 -27.58 9.59 -27.89
C VAL A 38 -28.16 10.69 -26.99
N LEU A 39 -28.11 10.49 -25.67
CA LEU A 39 -28.66 11.42 -24.68
C LEU A 39 -27.67 12.50 -24.20
N GLY A 40 -26.42 12.46 -24.65
CA GLY A 40 -25.39 13.43 -24.26
C GLY A 40 -25.02 13.42 -22.77
N LYS A 41 -24.17 14.37 -22.38
CA LYS A 41 -23.76 14.61 -20.97
C LYS A 41 -24.88 15.28 -20.20
N TRP A 42 -25.09 14.86 -18.94
CA TRP A 42 -25.98 15.58 -18.03
C TRP A 42 -25.44 17.00 -17.77
N GLN A 43 -26.32 17.99 -17.85
CA GLN A 43 -26.01 19.39 -17.59
C GLN A 43 -27.03 19.98 -16.59
N PRO A 44 -26.59 20.88 -15.71
CA PRO A 44 -27.48 21.52 -14.75
C PRO A 44 -28.39 22.55 -15.44
N GLU A 45 -29.70 22.43 -15.23
CA GLU A 45 -30.71 23.32 -15.84
C GLU A 45 -31.11 24.45 -14.88
N THR A 46 -31.17 24.15 -13.59
CA THR A 46 -31.59 25.12 -12.56
C THR A 46 -30.41 25.83 -11.88
N PRO A 47 -30.61 27.03 -11.30
CA PRO A 47 -29.56 27.74 -10.56
C PRO A 47 -28.99 26.92 -9.39
N ARG A 48 -29.86 26.17 -8.69
CA ARG A 48 -29.46 25.31 -7.57
C ARG A 48 -28.57 24.16 -8.05
N GLU A 49 -28.93 23.51 -9.15
CA GLU A 49 -28.12 22.45 -9.76
C GLU A 49 -26.77 22.98 -10.25
N LYS A 50 -26.70 24.21 -10.76
CA LYS A 50 -25.42 24.83 -11.15
C LYS A 50 -24.49 24.99 -9.95
N VAL A 51 -25.03 25.41 -8.80
CA VAL A 51 -24.24 25.56 -7.57
C VAL A 51 -23.75 24.21 -7.05
N THR A 52 -24.62 23.19 -7.00
CA THR A 52 -24.21 21.85 -6.53
C THR A 52 -23.25 21.18 -7.50
N TYR A 53 -23.46 21.33 -8.81
CA TYR A 53 -22.56 20.81 -9.84
C TYR A 53 -21.18 21.44 -9.76
N ASN A 54 -21.11 22.77 -9.67
CA ASN A 54 -19.83 23.48 -9.56
C ASN A 54 -19.13 23.20 -8.22
N GLY A 55 -19.87 23.12 -7.11
CA GLY A 55 -19.33 22.75 -5.81
C GLY A 55 -18.74 21.34 -5.81
N TRP A 56 -19.46 20.36 -6.36
CA TRP A 56 -18.99 18.99 -6.49
C TRP A 56 -17.79 18.89 -7.45
N SER A 57 -17.80 19.64 -8.55
CA SER A 57 -16.69 19.71 -9.50
C SER A 57 -15.44 20.29 -8.83
N ALA A 58 -15.57 21.36 -8.02
CA ALA A 58 -14.45 21.95 -7.30
C ALA A 58 -13.80 20.95 -6.32
N ILE A 59 -14.61 20.20 -5.58
CA ILE A 59 -14.11 19.10 -4.72
C ILE A 59 -13.42 18.04 -5.59
N GLY A 60 -14.02 17.70 -6.74
CA GLY A 60 -13.45 16.77 -7.69
C GLY A 60 -12.06 17.18 -8.17
N VAL A 61 -11.84 18.46 -8.46
CA VAL A 61 -10.52 18.96 -8.85
C VAL A 61 -9.49 18.72 -7.75
N LEU A 62 -9.84 18.99 -6.48
CA LEU A 62 -8.96 18.76 -5.34
C LEU A 62 -8.66 17.26 -5.15
N VAL A 63 -9.69 16.42 -5.23
CA VAL A 63 -9.57 14.96 -5.11
C VAL A 63 -8.68 14.40 -6.22
N VAL A 64 -8.90 14.81 -7.48
CA VAL A 64 -8.08 14.39 -8.62
C VAL A 64 -6.64 14.89 -8.47
N GLY A 65 -6.42 16.08 -7.90
CA GLY A 65 -5.08 16.59 -7.59
C GLY A 65 -4.28 15.69 -6.65
N VAL A 66 -4.94 14.95 -5.75
CA VAL A 66 -4.29 13.98 -4.86
C VAL A 66 -4.23 12.57 -5.48
N LEU A 67 -5.31 12.12 -6.11
CA LEU A 67 -5.40 10.77 -6.67
C LEU A 67 -4.51 10.58 -7.90
N TYR A 68 -4.31 11.62 -8.72
CA TYR A 68 -3.53 11.49 -9.95
C TYR A 68 -2.04 11.24 -9.70
N PRO A 69 -1.33 12.00 -8.83
CA PRO A 69 0.04 11.66 -8.43
C PRO A 69 0.16 10.25 -7.83
N LEU A 70 -0.82 9.85 -7.02
CA LEU A 70 -0.86 8.52 -6.40
C LEU A 70 -1.04 7.41 -7.46
N ALA A 71 -1.88 7.64 -8.45
CA ALA A 71 -2.05 6.74 -9.59
C ALA A 71 -0.76 6.61 -10.41
N LEU A 72 -0.05 7.72 -10.64
CA LEU A 72 1.22 7.74 -11.36
C LEU A 72 2.31 6.97 -10.59
N ALA A 73 2.38 7.18 -9.27
CA ALA A 73 3.25 6.39 -8.39
C ALA A 73 2.92 4.89 -8.46
N GLY A 74 1.64 4.53 -8.49
CA GLY A 74 1.21 3.14 -8.71
C GLY A 74 1.65 2.56 -10.05
N VAL A 75 1.64 3.36 -11.13
CA VAL A 75 2.17 2.94 -12.44
C VAL A 75 3.68 2.66 -12.36
N ILE A 76 4.43 3.50 -11.67
CA ILE A 76 5.88 3.32 -11.44
C ILE A 76 6.13 2.04 -10.63
N VAL A 77 5.43 1.86 -9.51
CA VAL A 77 5.51 0.65 -8.68
C VAL A 77 5.21 -0.58 -9.51
N ARG A 78 4.15 -0.57 -10.32
CA ARG A 78 3.79 -1.68 -11.21
C ARG A 78 4.84 -1.91 -12.31
N PHE A 79 5.45 -0.87 -12.86
CA PHE A 79 6.52 -1.01 -13.84
C PHE A 79 7.74 -1.72 -13.24
N HIS A 80 8.14 -1.36 -12.02
CA HIS A 80 9.22 -2.04 -11.31
C HIS A 80 8.82 -3.46 -10.88
N ALA A 81 7.59 -3.67 -10.44
CA ALA A 81 7.07 -4.98 -10.08
C ALA A 81 7.07 -5.94 -11.28
N ARG A 82 6.65 -5.51 -12.48
CA ARG A 82 6.69 -6.33 -13.70
C ARG A 82 8.06 -6.87 -14.04
N ARG A 83 9.12 -6.13 -13.71
CA ARG A 83 10.51 -6.58 -13.90
C ARG A 83 10.86 -7.77 -13.00
N ILE A 84 10.15 -7.93 -11.89
CA ILE A 84 10.29 -9.00 -10.89
C ILE A 84 9.24 -10.12 -11.13
N GLU A 85 8.09 -9.80 -11.72
CA GLU A 85 6.96 -10.71 -11.93
C GLU A 85 7.29 -11.95 -12.79
N PHE A 86 8.26 -11.88 -13.71
CA PHE A 86 8.71 -13.05 -14.48
C PHE A 86 9.19 -14.23 -13.61
N SER A 87 9.65 -13.96 -12.39
CA SER A 87 9.99 -15.00 -11.41
C SER A 87 8.78 -15.46 -10.61
N ILE A 88 7.82 -14.58 -10.29
CA ILE A 88 6.71 -14.87 -9.38
C ILE A 88 5.54 -15.57 -10.07
N GLU A 89 5.21 -15.22 -11.32
CA GLU A 89 4.12 -15.87 -12.08
C GLU A 89 4.38 -17.37 -12.32
N ARG A 90 5.65 -17.78 -12.45
CA ARG A 90 6.04 -19.20 -12.53
C ARG A 90 6.03 -19.93 -11.19
N ILE A 91 6.20 -19.21 -10.09
CA ILE A 91 6.34 -19.74 -8.74
C ILE A 91 4.96 -19.93 -8.07
N GLY A 92 3.97 -19.09 -8.41
CA GLY A 92 2.62 -19.15 -7.87
C GLY A 92 2.53 -18.82 -6.37
N ALA A 93 1.31 -18.77 -5.81
CA ALA A 93 1.10 -18.45 -4.40
C ALA A 93 1.86 -19.42 -3.46
N ILE A 94 1.88 -20.71 -3.81
CA ILE A 94 2.60 -21.75 -3.06
C ILE A 94 4.09 -21.45 -3.02
N GLY A 95 4.70 -21.13 -4.15
CA GLY A 95 6.13 -20.89 -4.18
C GLY A 95 6.53 -19.58 -3.50
N VAL A 96 5.67 -18.55 -3.49
CA VAL A 96 5.89 -17.33 -2.68
C VAL A 96 5.87 -17.66 -1.19
N PHE A 97 4.92 -18.49 -0.76
CA PHE A 97 4.86 -18.95 0.63
C PHE A 97 6.10 -19.79 0.99
N LEU A 98 6.49 -20.74 0.15
CA LEU A 98 7.70 -21.54 0.36
C LEU A 98 8.96 -20.68 0.40
N PHE A 99 9.07 -19.67 -0.47
CA PHE A 99 10.18 -18.72 -0.42
C PHE A 99 10.20 -17.97 0.91
N ALA A 100 9.06 -17.48 1.40
CA ALA A 100 8.98 -16.81 2.70
C ALA A 100 9.40 -17.75 3.84
N VAL A 101 8.94 -19.01 3.84
CA VAL A 101 9.33 -20.03 4.82
C VAL A 101 10.84 -20.31 4.76
N LEU A 102 11.40 -20.46 3.57
CA LEU A 102 12.83 -20.75 3.39
C LEU A 102 13.70 -19.55 3.76
N PHE A 103 13.29 -18.34 3.37
CA PHE A 103 14.03 -17.12 3.63
C PHE A 103 14.03 -16.78 5.13
N TRP A 104 12.84 -16.69 5.74
CA TRP A 104 12.71 -16.34 7.15
C TRP A 104 13.07 -17.51 8.08
N GLY A 105 12.69 -18.73 7.73
CA GLY A 105 13.08 -19.93 8.48
C GLY A 105 14.57 -20.23 8.36
N GLY A 106 15.16 -20.03 7.18
CA GLY A 106 16.60 -20.14 6.96
C GLY A 106 17.39 -19.09 7.73
N LEU A 107 16.92 -17.84 7.75
CA LEU A 107 17.52 -16.78 8.57
C LEU A 107 17.46 -17.12 10.07
N ALA A 108 16.31 -17.59 10.55
CA ALA A 108 16.16 -18.03 11.94
C ALA A 108 17.06 -19.22 12.28
N ALA A 109 17.18 -20.20 11.38
CA ALA A 109 18.07 -21.34 11.54
C ALA A 109 19.55 -20.93 11.54
N LEU A 110 19.95 -20.02 10.65
CA LEU A 110 21.32 -19.49 10.58
C LEU A 110 21.68 -18.78 11.90
N VAL A 111 20.79 -17.94 12.40
CA VAL A 111 20.97 -17.26 13.69
C VAL A 111 21.05 -18.27 14.84
N HIS A 112 20.19 -19.28 14.86
CA HIS A 112 20.14 -20.24 15.97
C HIS A 112 21.31 -21.22 15.99
N PHE A 113 21.79 -21.66 14.81
CA PHE A 113 22.79 -22.72 14.71
C PHE A 113 24.19 -22.25 14.37
N GLN A 114 24.34 -21.09 13.71
CA GLN A 114 25.62 -20.64 13.17
C GLN A 114 26.16 -19.37 13.83
N LEU A 115 25.31 -18.58 14.48
CA LEU A 115 25.71 -17.35 15.15
C LEU A 115 25.54 -17.54 16.66
N ASP A 116 26.61 -17.33 17.43
CA ASP A 116 26.60 -17.41 18.89
C ASP A 116 25.86 -16.21 19.51
N PHE A 117 24.56 -16.10 19.24
CA PHE A 117 23.69 -15.14 19.90
C PHE A 117 23.22 -15.65 21.27
N PRO A 118 22.96 -14.75 22.23
CA PRO A 118 22.24 -15.11 23.45
C PRO A 118 20.89 -15.77 23.11
N ALA A 119 20.48 -16.75 23.92
CA ALA A 119 19.28 -17.54 23.66
C ALA A 119 18.01 -16.69 23.50
N ASP A 120 17.92 -15.58 24.22
CA ASP A 120 16.79 -14.64 24.14
C ASP A 120 16.70 -13.96 22.78
N GLU A 121 17.84 -13.59 22.18
CA GLU A 121 17.91 -12.97 20.86
C GLU A 121 17.66 -13.98 19.72
N ALA A 122 18.09 -15.23 19.90
CA ALA A 122 17.76 -16.29 18.94
C ALA A 122 16.25 -16.57 18.94
N ASN A 123 15.61 -16.60 20.12
CA ASN A 123 14.16 -16.78 20.26
C ASN A 123 13.37 -15.60 19.65
N ALA A 124 13.90 -14.38 19.74
CA ALA A 124 13.35 -13.19 19.09
C ALA A 124 13.16 -13.36 17.59
N ILE A 125 14.23 -13.81 16.94
CA ILE A 125 14.30 -13.93 15.49
C ILE A 125 13.43 -15.09 15.02
N VAL A 126 13.35 -16.18 15.78
CA VAL A 126 12.41 -17.27 15.52
C VAL A 126 10.95 -16.79 15.59
N ALA A 127 10.59 -16.07 16.65
CA ALA A 127 9.23 -15.52 16.79
C ALA A 127 8.88 -14.54 15.66
N ALA A 128 9.81 -13.65 15.29
CA ALA A 128 9.68 -12.75 14.16
C ALA A 128 9.43 -13.48 12.84
N SER A 129 10.20 -14.54 12.57
CA SER A 129 10.04 -15.36 11.36
C SER A 129 8.68 -16.05 11.31
N VAL A 130 8.15 -16.54 12.43
CA VAL A 130 6.81 -17.13 12.49
C VAL A 130 5.74 -16.10 12.10
N VAL A 131 5.82 -14.89 12.65
CA VAL A 131 4.89 -13.80 12.32
C VAL A 131 4.98 -13.43 10.84
N ALA A 132 6.19 -13.36 10.28
CA ALA A 132 6.42 -13.11 8.85
C ALA A 132 5.69 -14.12 7.96
N ILE A 133 5.85 -15.41 8.29
CA ILE A 133 5.30 -16.54 7.54
C ILE A 133 3.77 -16.54 7.64
N LEU A 134 3.21 -16.36 8.83
CA LEU A 134 1.76 -16.30 9.04
C LEU A 134 1.13 -15.11 8.29
N ALA A 135 1.74 -13.93 8.39
CA ALA A 135 1.28 -12.73 7.69
C ALA A 135 1.34 -12.92 6.17
N THR A 136 2.41 -13.53 5.65
CA THR A 136 2.54 -13.87 4.23
C THR A 136 1.44 -14.85 3.79
N GLY A 137 1.21 -15.92 4.55
CA GLY A 137 0.18 -16.91 4.24
C GLY A 137 -1.22 -16.27 4.20
N LEU A 138 -1.53 -15.44 5.20
CA LEU A 138 -2.82 -14.76 5.29
C LEU A 138 -2.98 -13.73 4.16
N ALA A 139 -1.93 -13.00 3.81
CA ALA A 139 -1.93 -12.08 2.66
C ALA A 139 -2.23 -12.81 1.34
N LEU A 140 -1.68 -14.01 1.15
CA LEU A 140 -1.92 -14.84 -0.03
C LEU A 140 -3.35 -15.40 -0.06
N VAL A 141 -3.89 -15.80 1.09
CA VAL A 141 -5.30 -16.23 1.19
C VAL A 141 -6.23 -15.10 0.79
N PHE A 142 -6.05 -13.90 1.35
CA PHE A 142 -6.88 -12.74 0.99
C PHE A 142 -6.68 -12.28 -0.46
N ARG A 143 -5.50 -12.50 -1.03
CA ARG A 143 -5.25 -12.27 -2.47
C ARG A 143 -5.99 -13.27 -3.36
N ALA A 144 -6.19 -14.50 -2.89
CA ALA A 144 -6.87 -15.57 -3.63
C ALA A 144 -8.40 -15.41 -3.62
N VAL A 145 -8.95 -14.68 -2.65
CA VAL A 145 -10.38 -14.32 -2.65
C VAL A 145 -10.61 -13.29 -3.76
N ASP A 146 -11.44 -13.65 -4.74
CA ASP A 146 -11.67 -12.84 -5.92
C ASP A 146 -12.41 -11.54 -5.57
N GLY A 147 -11.64 -10.45 -5.40
CA GLY A 147 -12.16 -9.16 -5.01
C GLY A 147 -11.08 -8.12 -4.76
N ARG A 148 -10.98 -7.12 -5.65
CA ARG A 148 -10.13 -5.93 -5.46
C ARG A 148 -10.23 -5.29 -4.06
N PRO A 149 -11.42 -5.09 -3.46
CA PRO A 149 -11.49 -4.50 -2.12
C PRO A 149 -10.86 -5.39 -1.04
N VAL A 150 -10.96 -6.72 -1.15
CA VAL A 150 -10.36 -7.66 -0.18
C VAL A 150 -8.84 -7.59 -0.23
N THR A 151 -8.27 -7.54 -1.44
CA THR A 151 -6.83 -7.39 -1.64
C THR A 151 -6.32 -6.07 -1.05
N VAL A 152 -7.00 -4.95 -1.33
CA VAL A 152 -6.64 -3.63 -0.81
C VAL A 152 -6.74 -3.56 0.71
N LEU A 153 -7.83 -4.07 1.29
CA LEU A 153 -8.10 -3.95 2.72
C LEU A 153 -7.27 -4.90 3.58
N PHE A 154 -6.95 -6.10 3.09
CA PHE A 154 -6.31 -7.13 3.90
C PHE A 154 -4.97 -7.60 3.33
N SER A 155 -4.90 -7.93 2.04
CA SER A 155 -3.69 -8.52 1.46
C SER A 155 -2.49 -7.56 1.47
N TYR A 156 -2.67 -6.31 1.01
CA TYR A 156 -1.56 -5.33 1.02
C TYR A 156 -1.08 -4.99 2.44
N PRO A 157 -1.96 -4.70 3.43
CA PRO A 157 -1.54 -4.51 4.83
C PRO A 157 -0.79 -5.70 5.41
N LEU A 158 -1.28 -6.93 5.20
CA LEU A 158 -0.62 -8.13 5.72
C LEU A 158 0.73 -8.39 5.02
N GLY A 159 0.81 -8.13 3.71
CA GLY A 159 2.07 -8.20 2.97
C GLY A 159 3.10 -7.20 3.50
N MET A 160 2.67 -5.96 3.81
CA MET A 160 3.54 -4.97 4.45
C MET A 160 3.96 -5.40 5.85
N THR A 161 3.04 -5.93 6.65
CA THR A 161 3.37 -6.48 7.97
C THR A 161 4.37 -7.65 7.87
N ALA A 162 4.23 -8.52 6.87
CA ALA A 162 5.18 -9.63 6.66
C ALA A 162 6.60 -9.16 6.35
N ILE A 163 6.77 -7.98 5.74
CA ILE A 163 8.08 -7.42 5.39
C ILE A 163 8.68 -6.65 6.58
N PHE A 164 7.88 -5.81 7.24
CA PHE A 164 8.38 -4.81 8.19
C PHE A 164 8.31 -5.27 9.66
N LEU A 165 7.37 -6.15 10.01
CA LEU A 165 7.20 -6.59 11.40
C LEU A 165 8.28 -7.56 11.90
N PRO A 166 8.89 -8.44 11.07
CA PRO A 166 9.91 -9.36 11.57
C PRO A 166 11.17 -8.66 12.12
N PRO A 167 11.80 -7.70 11.41
CA PRO A 167 12.93 -6.96 11.97
C PRO A 167 12.60 -6.23 13.28
N VAL A 168 11.35 -5.77 13.40
CA VAL A 168 10.81 -5.06 14.56
C VAL A 168 10.66 -5.98 15.77
N VAL A 169 10.06 -7.16 15.58
CA VAL A 169 9.90 -8.17 16.63
C VAL A 169 11.26 -8.67 17.10
N ALA A 170 12.21 -8.86 16.16
CA ALA A 170 13.57 -9.24 16.50
C ALA A 170 14.28 -8.19 17.38
N ALA A 171 14.13 -6.90 17.07
CA ALA A 171 14.74 -5.80 17.82
C ALA A 171 14.15 -5.58 19.23
N LEU A 172 12.97 -6.12 19.52
CA LEU A 172 12.31 -5.98 20.83
C LEU A 172 12.69 -7.04 21.85
N LEU A 173 13.09 -8.20 21.35
CA LEU A 173 13.44 -9.35 22.16
C LEU A 173 14.98 -9.50 22.24
N SER A 174 15.73 -8.50 21.73
CA SER A 174 17.20 -8.41 21.74
C SER A 174 17.64 -6.99 22.13
N ASP A 175 18.28 -6.85 23.29
CA ASP A 175 18.85 -5.59 23.77
C ASP A 175 19.94 -5.04 22.83
N GLN A 176 20.61 -5.93 22.09
CA GLN A 176 21.72 -5.60 21.21
C GLN A 176 21.25 -5.16 19.80
N LEU A 177 20.15 -5.72 19.28
CA LEU A 177 19.50 -5.28 18.03
C LEU A 177 18.69 -3.99 18.22
N ALA A 178 18.18 -3.74 19.44
CA ALA A 178 17.59 -2.45 19.80
C ALA A 178 18.60 -1.29 19.62
N GLN A 179 19.87 -1.49 19.98
CA GLN A 179 20.92 -0.47 19.82
C GLN A 179 21.25 -0.15 18.35
N PHE A 180 21.19 -1.14 17.45
CA PHE A 180 21.43 -0.91 16.01
C PHE A 180 20.26 -0.17 15.33
N SER A 181 19.04 -0.35 15.84
CA SER A 181 17.85 0.44 15.45
C SER A 181 17.94 1.89 15.95
N ILE A 182 18.42 2.10 17.18
CA ILE A 182 18.44 3.42 17.83
C ILE A 182 19.45 4.40 17.18
N ALA A 183 20.59 3.93 16.68
CA ALA A 183 21.62 4.81 16.10
C ALA A 183 21.21 5.49 14.77
N TYR A 184 20.29 4.91 13.99
CA TYR A 184 19.69 5.56 12.81
C TYR A 184 18.40 6.32 13.17
N SER A 185 17.81 5.99 14.32
CA SER A 185 16.52 6.47 14.80
C SER A 185 16.59 7.86 15.43
N GLU A 186 17.67 8.28 16.08
CA GLU A 186 17.66 9.52 16.89
C GLU A 186 17.28 10.80 16.10
N ARG A 187 17.65 10.91 14.82
CA ARG A 187 17.24 12.05 13.97
C ARG A 187 15.85 11.90 13.34
N ILE A 188 15.38 10.67 13.16
CA ILE A 188 14.04 10.39 12.57
C ILE A 188 12.98 10.36 13.69
N ALA A 189 13.31 9.84 14.86
CA ALA A 189 12.52 9.80 16.07
C ALA A 189 12.20 11.21 16.55
N VAL A 190 13.17 12.12 16.63
CA VAL A 190 12.90 13.53 16.97
C VAL A 190 11.97 14.18 15.94
N LEU A 191 12.14 13.90 14.64
CA LEU A 191 11.34 14.49 13.57
C LEU A 191 9.89 13.93 13.54
N ILE A 192 9.72 12.65 13.86
CA ILE A 192 8.41 11.98 13.95
C ILE A 192 7.70 12.33 15.27
N GLN A 193 8.44 12.42 16.37
CA GLN A 193 7.94 12.71 17.72
C GLN A 193 7.49 14.18 17.85
N ASP A 194 8.32 15.14 17.44
CA ASP A 194 8.01 16.56 17.61
C ASP A 194 7.03 17.12 16.56
N ASP A 195 6.99 16.58 15.34
CA ASP A 195 6.29 17.23 14.22
C ASP A 195 5.05 16.47 13.71
N VAL A 196 5.02 15.13 13.84
CA VAL A 196 3.93 14.27 13.32
C VAL A 196 3.06 13.69 14.43
N LEU A 197 3.64 13.12 15.49
CA LEU A 197 2.86 12.52 16.60
C LEU A 197 2.26 13.55 17.56
N ALA A 198 2.97 14.65 17.85
CA ALA A 198 2.44 15.76 18.64
C ALA A 198 1.16 16.37 18.01
N ARG A 199 1.12 16.44 16.67
CA ARG A 199 -0.01 17.00 15.92
C ARG A 199 -1.27 16.12 15.91
N VAL A 200 -1.11 14.82 16.19
CA VAL A 200 -2.19 13.82 16.22
C VAL A 200 -2.59 13.47 17.68
N GLY A 201 -1.94 14.07 18.69
CA GLY A 201 -2.29 13.90 20.10
C GLY A 201 -1.92 12.52 20.67
N LEU A 202 -1.02 11.80 20.01
CA LEU A 202 -0.59 10.47 20.42
C LEU A 202 0.66 10.50 21.32
N GLU A 203 1.37 11.63 21.39
CA GLU A 203 2.58 11.79 22.20
C GLU A 203 2.37 11.39 23.67
N ASP A 204 1.30 11.85 24.29
CA ASP A 204 0.97 11.54 25.69
C ASP A 204 0.60 10.07 25.93
N TYR A 205 -0.05 9.41 24.95
CA TYR A 205 -0.38 7.99 25.02
C TYR A 205 0.87 7.14 24.83
N PHE A 206 1.74 7.54 23.92
CA PHE A 206 3.00 6.85 23.64
C PHE A 206 3.98 7.03 24.81
N VAL A 207 4.21 8.24 25.33
CA VAL A 207 5.16 8.48 26.44
C VAL A 207 4.71 7.81 27.76
N ARG A 208 3.40 7.69 28.02
CA ARG A 208 2.88 7.05 29.24
C ARG A 208 2.74 5.53 29.16
N ASN A 209 2.54 4.96 27.97
CA ASN A 209 2.42 3.51 27.79
C ASN A 209 3.67 2.85 27.20
N PHE A 210 4.64 3.61 26.68
CA PHE A 210 5.97 3.11 26.30
C PHE A 210 6.89 2.99 27.51
N ASP A 211 6.42 2.30 28.55
CA ASP A 211 7.36 1.42 29.23
C ASP A 211 7.76 0.33 28.24
N ARG A 212 9.02 -0.11 28.28
CA ARG A 212 9.73 -0.98 27.33
C ARG A 212 9.14 -2.40 27.14
N ASP A 213 7.84 -2.58 27.20
CA ASP A 213 7.16 -3.82 26.90
C ASP A 213 6.99 -3.98 25.39
N GLY A 214 7.62 -5.02 24.83
CA GLY A 214 7.68 -5.25 23.37
C GLY A 214 6.32 -5.27 22.66
N GLY A 215 5.21 -5.51 23.37
CA GLY A 215 3.86 -5.42 22.81
C GLY A 215 3.51 -4.03 22.24
N ALA A 216 3.90 -2.94 22.91
CA ALA A 216 3.55 -1.58 22.48
C ALA A 216 4.22 -1.20 21.15
N TYR A 217 5.47 -1.63 20.95
CA TYR A 217 6.22 -1.37 19.73
C TYR A 217 5.74 -2.23 18.55
N VAL A 218 5.31 -3.48 18.79
CA VAL A 218 4.62 -4.29 17.76
C VAL A 218 3.33 -3.60 17.31
N ILE A 219 2.52 -3.11 18.26
CA ILE A 219 1.27 -2.39 17.96
C ILE A 219 1.55 -1.12 17.15
N MET A 220 2.55 -0.33 17.54
CA MET A 220 2.96 0.87 16.78
C MET A 220 3.33 0.52 15.34
N TRP A 221 4.12 -0.53 15.13
CA TRP A 221 4.53 -0.92 13.78
C TRP A 221 3.39 -1.49 12.95
N VAL A 222 2.43 -2.19 13.56
CA VAL A 222 1.18 -2.58 12.88
C VAL A 222 0.37 -1.33 12.49
N VAL A 223 0.29 -0.33 13.37
CA VAL A 223 -0.37 0.96 13.09
C VAL A 223 0.31 1.72 11.96
N ILE A 224 1.61 1.51 11.70
CA ILE A 224 2.34 2.10 10.57
C ILE A 224 2.22 1.25 9.30
N SER A 225 2.39 -0.07 9.41
CA SER A 225 2.42 -0.98 8.26
C SER A 225 1.07 -1.09 7.56
N VAL A 226 -0.03 -1.03 8.32
CA VAL A 226 -1.38 -1.16 7.79
C VAL A 226 -1.75 0.02 6.87
N PRO A 227 -1.60 1.30 7.27
CA PRO A 227 -1.78 2.44 6.39
C PRO A 227 -0.87 2.42 5.17
N LEU A 228 0.39 1.99 5.31
CA LEU A 228 1.30 1.85 4.16
C LEU A 228 0.80 0.78 3.18
N GLY A 229 0.25 -0.32 3.69
CA GLY A 229 -0.41 -1.34 2.88
C GLY A 229 -1.61 -0.77 2.12
N TRP A 230 -2.48 0.00 2.78
CA TRP A 230 -3.58 0.68 2.10
C TRP A 230 -3.10 1.67 1.05
N LEU A 231 -2.07 2.46 1.36
CA LEU A 231 -1.49 3.41 0.41
C LEU A 231 -0.98 2.68 -0.85
N LEU A 232 -0.27 1.56 -0.70
CA LEU A 232 0.15 0.71 -1.81
C LEU A 232 -1.05 0.11 -2.57
N GLY A 233 -2.04 -0.42 -1.85
CA GLY A 233 -3.23 -0.99 -2.48
C GLY A 233 -4.03 0.02 -3.30
N ILE A 234 -4.17 1.25 -2.78
CA ILE A 234 -4.83 2.36 -3.47
C ILE A 234 -4.02 2.75 -4.71
N MET A 235 -2.70 2.93 -4.59
CA MET A 235 -1.82 3.25 -5.72
C MET A 235 -1.98 2.24 -6.87
N VAL A 236 -1.89 0.95 -6.57
CA VAL A 236 -2.00 -0.10 -7.59
C VAL A 236 -3.41 -0.13 -8.21
N THR A 237 -4.45 0.00 -7.39
CA THR A 237 -5.84 0.03 -7.88
C THR A 237 -6.10 1.22 -8.81
N LEU A 238 -5.56 2.40 -8.47
CA LEU A 238 -5.64 3.60 -9.31
C LEU A 238 -4.85 3.45 -10.61
N ALA A 239 -3.67 2.82 -10.56
CA ALA A 239 -2.87 2.53 -11.74
C ALA A 239 -3.60 1.59 -12.70
N ASP A 240 -4.25 0.55 -12.18
CA ASP A 240 -5.08 -0.39 -12.97
C ASP A 240 -6.33 0.29 -13.53
N PHE A 241 -6.87 1.29 -12.84
CA PHE A 241 -7.97 2.09 -13.36
C PHE A 241 -7.54 2.98 -14.55
N LEU A 242 -6.34 3.58 -14.48
CA LEU A 242 -5.79 4.38 -15.58
C LEU A 242 -5.40 3.52 -16.77
N ARG A 243 -4.62 2.46 -16.50
CA ARG A 243 -4.09 1.52 -17.49
C ARG A 243 -4.54 0.11 -17.12
N PRO A 244 -5.76 -0.27 -17.55
CA PRO A 244 -6.22 -1.64 -17.44
C PRO A 244 -5.17 -2.59 -18.03
N LYS A 245 -4.95 -3.74 -17.39
CA LYS A 245 -4.34 -4.86 -18.09
C LYS A 245 -5.19 -5.11 -19.34
N GLU A 246 -4.57 -5.25 -20.50
CA GLU A 246 -5.27 -5.82 -21.66
C GLU A 246 -5.90 -7.10 -21.15
N ALA A 247 -7.22 -7.14 -21.09
CA ALA A 247 -7.90 -8.40 -20.89
C ALA A 247 -7.44 -9.25 -22.07
N ASP A 248 -6.91 -10.43 -21.79
CA ASP A 248 -6.73 -11.46 -22.79
C ASP A 248 -8.06 -11.55 -23.53
N GLY A 249 -8.06 -10.97 -24.74
CA GLY A 249 -9.17 -11.05 -25.64
C GLY A 249 -9.28 -12.51 -26.00
N GLU A 250 -10.45 -13.06 -25.68
CA GLU A 250 -11.11 -14.13 -26.41
C GLU A 250 -10.37 -14.55 -27.70
N GLU A 251 -9.73 -15.72 -27.64
CA GLU A 251 -9.77 -16.69 -28.74
C GLU A 251 -10.56 -17.91 -28.27
#